data_AF-V4M7E7-F1
#
_entry.id   AF-V4M7E7-F1
#
_cell.length_a   1.000
_cell.length_b   1.000
_cell.length_c   1.000
_cell.angle_alpha   90.00
_cell.angle_beta   90.00
_cell.angle_gamma   90.00
#
_symmetry.space_group_name_H-M   'P 1'
#
loop_
_entity.id
_entity.type
_entity.pdbx_description
1 polymer ?
#
loop_
_entity_poly.entity_id
_entity_poly.type
_entity_poly.pdbx_seq_one_letter_code
_entity_poly.pdbx_strand_id
1 'polypeptide(L)'
;DPIKTSFEEWAKPGHFSRTIAKRPDTTTWIWNLHADAHDFDIFSAHFGQLSIIFLWLSGMYFHGARFSNYEAWLSDPTHIGPSAQVVWPIVGQEILNGDVGGGFRGIQITSGFFQIWRASGITSELQLYCTAIGALVFAALMLFAGWFHYHKAALKLAWFQDVESMLNHHLAGLLGLGSLSWAGQSSTYPKEIPLPHEFLLNRDLLAQLYPSFAEGATPLRALNWSKYSEFLTFCRVFDLAILDNCFDELSSLNKKKREEKELGMGAWLLAYQAILASSSSSIIILYLTLYKNYSLSK
;
A
#
# COMPACT_ATOMS: atom_id res chain seq x y z
N ASP A 1 -7.34 -25.78 -19.99
CA ASP A 1 -8.67 -25.16 -20.23
C ASP A 1 -9.79 -25.90 -19.49
N PRO A 2 -9.79 -25.89 -18.14
CA PRO A 2 -10.83 -26.52 -17.33
C PRO A 2 -12.22 -25.89 -17.50
N ILE A 3 -12.30 -24.56 -17.66
CA ILE A 3 -13.56 -23.81 -17.83
C ILE A 3 -13.42 -22.88 -19.03
N LYS A 4 -14.30 -23.00 -20.02
CA LYS A 4 -14.31 -22.14 -21.20
C LYS A 4 -14.71 -20.71 -20.82
N THR A 5 -13.93 -19.72 -21.26
CA THR A 5 -14.30 -18.31 -21.11
C THR A 5 -15.47 -17.99 -22.05
N SER A 6 -16.63 -17.64 -21.49
CA SER A 6 -17.82 -17.22 -22.24
C SER A 6 -18.69 -16.29 -21.41
N PHE A 7 -19.48 -15.44 -22.07
CA PHE A 7 -20.46 -14.57 -21.43
C PHE A 7 -21.82 -15.23 -21.18
N GLU A 8 -22.00 -16.50 -21.56
CA GLU A 8 -23.30 -17.19 -21.47
C GLU A 8 -23.82 -17.26 -20.03
N GLU A 9 -22.92 -17.54 -19.08
CA GLU A 9 -23.27 -17.63 -17.67
C GLU A 9 -23.59 -16.26 -17.05
N TRP A 10 -23.07 -15.17 -17.60
CA TRP A 10 -23.40 -13.81 -17.11
C TRP A 10 -24.86 -13.44 -17.38
N ALA A 11 -25.48 -14.03 -18.41
CA ALA A 11 -26.90 -13.87 -18.71
C ALA A 11 -27.82 -14.72 -17.79
N LYS A 12 -27.25 -15.56 -16.93
CA LYS A 12 -27.96 -16.44 -16.00
C LYS A 12 -27.57 -16.11 -14.54
N PRO A 13 -28.06 -15.01 -13.95
CA PRO A 13 -27.70 -14.67 -12.58
C PRO A 13 -28.11 -15.80 -11.62
N GLY A 14 -27.22 -16.18 -10.72
CA GLY A 14 -27.43 -17.28 -9.79
C GLY A 14 -27.03 -18.67 -10.33
N HIS A 15 -26.38 -18.75 -11.50
CA HIS A 15 -25.91 -20.03 -12.08
C HIS A 15 -25.07 -20.88 -11.13
N PHE A 16 -24.40 -20.24 -10.16
CA PHE A 16 -23.47 -20.86 -9.22
C PHE A 16 -24.20 -21.68 -8.13
N SER A 17 -25.49 -21.43 -7.92
CA SER A 17 -26.29 -22.15 -6.94
C SER A 17 -27.52 -22.77 -7.59
N ARG A 18 -27.72 -24.08 -7.40
CA ARG A 18 -28.90 -24.79 -7.92
C ARG A 18 -30.22 -24.29 -7.32
N THR A 19 -30.19 -23.70 -6.13
CA THR A 19 -31.38 -23.14 -5.47
C THR A 19 -31.78 -21.79 -6.07
N ILE A 20 -30.79 -20.99 -6.49
CA ILE A 20 -30.99 -19.64 -7.04
C ILE A 20 -31.02 -19.65 -8.58
N ALA A 21 -30.50 -20.67 -9.26
CA ALA A 21 -30.52 -20.76 -10.72
C ALA A 21 -31.95 -20.86 -11.31
N LYS A 22 -32.96 -21.18 -10.50
CA LYS A 22 -34.37 -21.11 -10.92
C LYS A 22 -34.82 -19.65 -10.97
N ARG A 23 -35.77 -19.33 -11.86
CA ARG A 23 -36.25 -17.96 -12.08
C ARG A 23 -36.66 -17.27 -10.76
N PRO A 24 -36.52 -15.94 -10.68
CA PRO A 24 -36.92 -15.17 -9.51
C PRO A 24 -38.44 -15.21 -9.31
N ASP A 25 -38.88 -15.98 -8.31
CA ASP A 25 -40.29 -16.07 -7.94
C ASP A 25 -40.69 -15.03 -6.87
N THR A 26 -39.72 -14.52 -6.09
CA THR A 26 -39.93 -13.49 -5.06
C THR A 26 -38.74 -12.53 -5.00
N THR A 27 -38.92 -11.35 -4.40
CA THR A 27 -37.82 -10.38 -4.20
C THR A 27 -36.72 -10.90 -3.26
N THR A 28 -37.02 -11.89 -2.41
CA THR A 28 -36.04 -12.62 -1.59
C THR A 28 -34.93 -13.24 -2.43
N TRP A 29 -35.24 -13.66 -3.66
CA TRP A 29 -34.26 -14.21 -4.59
C TRP A 29 -33.12 -13.23 -4.87
N ILE A 30 -33.41 -11.93 -4.99
CA ILE A 30 -32.39 -10.90 -5.25
C ILE A 30 -31.41 -10.80 -4.09
N TRP A 31 -31.90 -10.89 -2.85
CA TRP A 31 -31.05 -10.84 -1.66
C TRP A 31 -30.16 -12.09 -1.56
N ASN A 32 -30.75 -13.27 -1.78
CA ASN A 32 -30.00 -14.53 -1.78
C ASN A 32 -28.93 -14.56 -2.88
N LEU A 33 -29.22 -13.99 -4.06
CA LEU A 33 -28.24 -13.86 -5.15
C LEU A 33 -26.98 -13.12 -4.71
N HIS A 34 -27.11 -12.02 -3.95
CA HIS A 34 -25.96 -11.25 -3.47
C HIS A 34 -25.28 -11.92 -2.27
N ALA A 35 -26.06 -12.51 -1.36
CA ALA A 35 -25.55 -13.16 -0.16
C ALA A 35 -24.68 -14.39 -0.50
N ASP A 36 -25.12 -15.20 -1.46
CA ASP A 36 -24.49 -16.48 -1.78
C ASP A 36 -23.43 -16.35 -2.90
N ALA A 37 -23.19 -15.15 -3.43
CA ALA A 37 -22.29 -14.92 -4.57
C ALA A 37 -20.82 -15.31 -4.30
N HIS A 38 -20.40 -15.25 -3.05
CA HIS A 38 -19.02 -15.48 -2.63
C HIS A 38 -18.85 -16.76 -1.78
N ASP A 39 -19.82 -17.67 -1.78
CA ASP A 39 -19.77 -18.93 -1.03
C ASP A 39 -18.93 -20.02 -1.73
N PHE A 40 -17.84 -19.66 -2.42
CA PHE A 40 -17.03 -20.59 -3.25
C PHE A 40 -15.55 -20.16 -3.44
N ASP A 41 -14.83 -20.96 -4.25
CA ASP A 41 -13.40 -20.95 -4.64
C ASP A 41 -12.57 -19.67 -4.39
N ILE A 42 -11.53 -19.83 -3.58
CA ILE A 42 -10.82 -18.71 -2.96
C ILE A 42 -9.65 -18.20 -3.83
N PHE A 43 -8.96 -19.05 -4.61
CA PHE A 43 -7.67 -18.70 -5.21
C PHE A 43 -7.73 -17.58 -6.28
N SER A 44 -8.63 -17.69 -7.27
CA SER A 44 -8.77 -16.65 -8.31
C SER A 44 -9.32 -15.34 -7.73
N ALA A 45 -10.21 -15.43 -6.73
CA ALA A 45 -10.74 -14.27 -6.02
C ALA A 45 -9.65 -13.46 -5.30
N HIS A 46 -8.60 -14.09 -4.78
CA HIS A 46 -7.46 -13.37 -4.20
C HIS A 46 -6.76 -12.47 -5.23
N PHE A 47 -6.56 -12.95 -6.46
CA PHE A 47 -5.97 -12.14 -7.53
C PHE A 47 -6.87 -10.97 -7.91
N GLY A 48 -8.20 -11.18 -7.92
CA GLY A 48 -9.18 -10.09 -8.10
C GLY A 48 -9.07 -9.04 -7.00
N GLN A 49 -9.00 -9.47 -5.73
CA GLN A 49 -8.82 -8.56 -4.60
C GLN A 49 -7.49 -7.80 -4.67
N LEU A 50 -6.39 -8.47 -5.00
CA LEU A 50 -5.08 -7.83 -5.20
C LEU A 50 -5.12 -6.80 -6.34
N SER A 51 -5.81 -7.11 -7.44
CA SER A 51 -5.99 -6.16 -8.55
C SER A 51 -6.70 -4.89 -8.10
N ILE A 52 -7.77 -5.01 -7.30
CA ILE A 52 -8.49 -3.86 -6.73
C ILE A 52 -7.59 -3.06 -5.78
N ILE A 53 -6.79 -3.72 -4.94
CA ILE A 53 -5.83 -3.04 -4.05
C ILE A 53 -4.79 -2.25 -4.87
N PHE A 54 -4.22 -2.84 -5.92
CA PHE A 54 -3.27 -2.13 -6.79
C PHE A 54 -3.91 -0.99 -7.56
N LEU A 55 -5.17 -1.14 -8.00
CA LEU A 55 -5.91 -0.07 -8.64
C LEU A 55 -6.19 1.09 -7.67
N TRP A 56 -6.59 0.78 -6.44
CA TRP A 56 -6.77 1.78 -5.38
C TRP A 56 -5.45 2.50 -5.07
N LEU A 57 -4.35 1.77 -4.89
CA LEU A 57 -3.01 2.34 -4.71
C LEU A 57 -2.63 3.25 -5.89
N SER A 58 -2.80 2.78 -7.12
CA SER A 58 -2.56 3.57 -8.34
C SER A 58 -3.34 4.88 -8.31
N GLY A 59 -4.63 4.84 -7.94
CA GLY A 59 -5.46 6.03 -7.74
C GLY A 59 -4.89 6.98 -6.70
N MET A 60 -4.43 6.49 -5.54
CA MET A 60 -3.82 7.34 -4.51
C MET A 60 -2.56 8.05 -5.00
N TYR A 61 -1.67 7.34 -5.70
CA TYR A 61 -0.47 7.93 -6.30
C TYR A 61 -0.81 8.92 -7.44
N PHE A 62 -1.80 8.60 -8.28
CA PHE A 62 -2.23 9.47 -9.36
C PHE A 62 -2.85 10.78 -8.85
N HIS A 63 -3.70 10.69 -7.82
CA HIS A 63 -4.26 11.86 -7.16
C HIS A 63 -3.16 12.74 -6.54
N GLY A 64 -2.16 12.12 -5.90
CA GLY A 64 -0.94 12.79 -5.45
C GLY A 64 -0.19 13.49 -6.59
N ALA A 65 -0.10 12.88 -7.77
CA ALA A 65 0.65 13.43 -8.89
C ALA A 65 -0.07 14.56 -9.66
N ARG A 66 -1.40 14.65 -9.60
CA ARG A 66 -2.18 15.53 -10.50
C ARG A 66 -3.08 16.54 -9.81
N PHE A 67 -3.55 16.22 -8.61
CA PHE A 67 -4.59 17.00 -7.93
C PHE A 67 -4.18 17.31 -6.48
N SER A 68 -2.87 17.46 -6.24
CA SER A 68 -2.33 17.63 -4.90
C SER A 68 -1.41 18.84 -4.80
N ASN A 69 -1.07 19.21 -3.57
CA ASN A 69 -0.06 20.20 -3.25
C ASN A 69 1.24 19.55 -2.73
N TYR A 70 1.60 18.35 -3.19
CA TYR A 70 2.71 17.57 -2.64
C TYR A 70 4.06 18.29 -2.69
N GLU A 71 4.43 18.91 -3.81
CA GLU A 71 5.71 19.64 -3.92
C GLU A 71 5.73 20.90 -3.03
N ALA A 72 4.61 21.62 -2.95
CA ALA A 72 4.47 22.75 -2.03
C ALA A 72 4.59 22.27 -0.57
N TRP A 73 3.91 21.18 -0.21
CA TRP A 73 4.01 20.57 1.12
C TRP A 73 5.43 20.09 1.43
N LEU A 74 6.17 19.56 0.47
CA LEU A 74 7.57 19.16 0.67
C LEU A 74 8.47 20.36 1.04
N SER A 75 8.17 21.55 0.51
CA SER A 75 8.92 22.77 0.81
C SER A 75 8.66 23.33 2.21
N ASP A 76 7.43 23.20 2.72
CA ASP A 76 7.05 23.58 4.08
C ASP A 76 6.05 22.58 4.69
N PRO A 77 6.54 21.43 5.20
CA PRO A 77 5.69 20.37 5.75
C PRO A 77 4.98 20.74 7.04
N THR A 78 5.41 21.83 7.69
CA THR A 78 4.94 22.26 9.02
C THR A 78 3.74 23.21 8.94
N HIS A 79 3.67 24.08 7.93
CA HIS A 79 2.58 25.04 7.81
C HIS A 79 1.57 24.69 6.71
N ILE A 80 1.97 23.89 5.72
CA ILE A 80 1.08 23.50 4.62
C ILE A 80 0.34 22.20 4.99
N GLY A 81 -0.98 22.21 4.83
CA GLY A 81 -1.81 21.02 5.03
C GLY A 81 -1.74 20.10 3.79
N PRO A 82 -1.62 18.78 3.97
CA PRO A 82 -1.63 17.85 2.84
C PRO A 82 -3.03 17.80 2.20
N SER A 83 -3.11 17.96 0.89
CA SER A 83 -4.36 17.90 0.11
C SER A 83 -4.12 17.20 -1.22
N ALA A 84 -5.01 16.28 -1.60
CA ALA A 84 -4.92 15.51 -2.86
C ALA A 84 -6.27 15.28 -3.54
N GLN A 85 -7.31 16.00 -3.13
CA GLN A 85 -8.65 15.90 -3.69
C GLN A 85 -9.22 17.30 -3.90
N VAL A 86 -9.67 17.56 -5.13
CA VAL A 86 -10.27 18.82 -5.55
C VAL A 86 -11.69 18.57 -6.02
N VAL A 87 -12.63 19.36 -5.50
CA VAL A 87 -14.04 19.25 -5.81
C VAL A 87 -14.39 20.16 -7.00
N TRP A 88 -15.17 19.65 -7.94
CA TRP A 88 -15.63 20.44 -9.08
C TRP A 88 -16.73 21.47 -8.70
N PRO A 89 -16.71 22.68 -9.27
CA PRO A 89 -17.66 23.75 -8.96
C PRO A 89 -18.96 23.59 -9.78
N ILE A 90 -19.88 22.74 -9.32
CA ILE A 90 -21.15 22.47 -10.02
C ILE A 90 -22.33 23.15 -9.31
N VAL A 91 -22.47 22.93 -8.00
CA VAL A 91 -23.65 23.34 -7.21
C VAL A 91 -23.31 24.19 -5.98
N GLY A 92 -22.12 24.79 -5.93
CA GLY A 92 -21.61 25.47 -4.73
C GLY A 92 -20.75 24.57 -3.82
N GLN A 93 -20.55 23.31 -4.19
CA GLN A 93 -19.74 22.34 -3.43
C GLN A 93 -18.23 22.67 -3.44
N GLU A 94 -17.77 23.62 -4.25
CA GLU A 94 -16.40 24.14 -4.20
C GLU A 94 -16.07 24.84 -2.88
N ILE A 95 -17.06 25.13 -2.03
CA ILE A 95 -16.85 25.53 -0.63
C ILE A 95 -16.02 24.49 0.15
N LEU A 96 -16.05 23.22 -0.27
CA LEU A 96 -15.24 22.14 0.30
C LEU A 96 -13.75 22.26 -0.06
N ASN A 97 -13.40 23.04 -1.08
CA ASN A 97 -12.00 23.34 -1.42
C ASN A 97 -11.47 24.42 -0.48
N GLY A 98 -11.15 24.01 0.75
CA GLY A 98 -10.53 24.86 1.76
C GLY A 98 -9.14 25.32 1.34
N ASP A 99 -8.71 26.47 1.86
CA ASP A 99 -7.32 26.90 1.73
C ASP A 99 -6.45 26.06 2.68
N VAL A 100 -5.51 25.31 2.11
CA VAL A 100 -4.60 24.41 2.85
C VAL A 100 -3.15 24.93 2.84
N GLY A 101 -2.92 26.14 2.32
CA GLY A 101 -1.59 26.71 2.15
C GLY A 101 -0.92 26.30 0.84
N GLY A 102 0.22 26.95 0.52
CA GLY A 102 0.96 26.69 -0.72
C GLY A 102 0.24 27.15 -1.99
N GLY A 103 -0.73 28.06 -1.89
CA GLY A 103 -1.53 28.54 -3.03
C GLY A 103 -2.52 27.50 -3.58
N PHE A 104 -2.75 26.41 -2.85
CA PHE A 104 -3.63 25.32 -3.25
C PHE A 104 -4.93 25.31 -2.43
N ARG A 105 -6.05 25.03 -3.10
CA ARG A 105 -7.36 24.88 -2.45
C ARG A 105 -7.95 23.52 -2.77
N GLY A 106 -8.29 22.76 -1.72
CA GLY A 106 -8.78 21.39 -1.85
C GLY A 106 -9.20 20.81 -0.51
N ILE A 107 -9.50 19.52 -0.51
CA ILE A 107 -9.84 18.78 0.70
C ILE A 107 -8.54 18.34 1.37
N GLN A 108 -8.36 18.76 2.62
CA GLN A 108 -7.27 18.28 3.46
C GLN A 108 -7.41 16.78 3.73
N ILE A 109 -6.39 16.01 3.39
CA ILE A 109 -6.36 14.55 3.55
C ILE A 109 -5.71 14.17 4.88
N THR A 110 -6.20 13.08 5.49
CA THR A 110 -5.69 12.57 6.78
C THR A 110 -5.13 11.14 6.68
N SER A 111 -4.91 10.66 5.46
CA SER A 111 -4.41 9.29 5.17
C SER A 111 -2.91 9.11 5.43
N GLY A 112 -2.16 10.21 5.54
CA GLY A 112 -0.71 10.17 5.80
C GLY A 112 0.16 9.79 4.59
N PHE A 113 -0.38 9.82 3.36
CA PHE A 113 0.37 9.45 2.16
C PHE A 113 1.55 10.38 1.87
N PHE A 114 1.46 11.67 2.19
CA PHE A 114 2.54 12.63 1.93
C PHE A 114 3.80 12.30 2.75
N GLN A 115 3.61 11.91 4.01
CA GLN A 115 4.69 11.47 4.90
C GLN A 115 5.32 10.16 4.39
N ILE A 116 4.50 9.23 3.88
CA ILE A 116 4.95 7.97 3.28
C ILE A 116 5.81 8.23 2.04
N TRP A 117 5.35 9.09 1.14
CA TRP A 117 6.06 9.42 -0.11
C TRP A 117 7.38 10.12 0.19
N ARG A 118 7.37 11.04 1.17
CA ARG A 118 8.60 11.69 1.66
C ARG A 118 9.58 10.69 2.25
N ALA A 119 9.11 9.76 3.08
CA ALA A 119 9.95 8.70 3.64
C ALA A 119 10.50 7.74 2.57
N SER A 120 9.79 7.61 1.45
CA SER A 120 10.22 6.84 0.27
C SER A 120 11.14 7.62 -0.67
N GLY A 121 11.54 8.85 -0.29
CA GLY A 121 12.43 9.71 -1.07
C GLY A 121 11.81 10.27 -2.35
N ILE A 122 10.48 10.35 -2.44
CA ILE A 122 9.79 10.90 -3.60
C ILE A 122 9.82 12.44 -3.52
N THR A 123 10.37 13.09 -4.53
CA THR A 123 10.59 14.56 -4.53
C THR A 123 9.80 15.31 -5.60
N SER A 124 9.19 14.60 -6.55
CA SER A 124 8.45 15.23 -7.67
C SER A 124 7.17 14.50 -8.03
N GLU A 125 6.23 15.23 -8.62
CA GLU A 125 4.97 14.69 -9.13
C GLU A 125 5.19 13.64 -10.23
N LEU A 126 6.25 13.78 -11.03
CA LEU A 126 6.58 12.83 -12.08
C LEU A 126 6.85 11.42 -11.53
N GLN A 127 7.54 11.32 -10.39
CA GLN A 127 7.82 10.04 -9.74
C GLN A 127 6.51 9.40 -9.24
N LEU A 128 5.60 10.18 -8.65
CA LEU A 128 4.27 9.70 -8.24
C LEU A 128 3.48 9.19 -9.46
N TYR A 129 3.53 9.90 -10.58
CA TYR A 129 2.85 9.52 -11.81
C TYR A 129 3.39 8.19 -12.38
N CYS A 130 4.71 8.02 -12.41
CA CYS A 130 5.33 6.77 -12.84
C CYS A 130 4.94 5.60 -11.93
N THR A 131 4.94 5.81 -10.60
CA THR A 131 4.48 4.79 -9.64
C THR A 131 3.01 4.43 -9.83
N ALA A 132 2.15 5.42 -10.13
CA ALA A 132 0.75 5.18 -10.42
C ALA A 132 0.56 4.28 -11.66
N ILE A 133 1.29 4.55 -12.74
CA ILE A 133 1.27 3.70 -13.95
C ILE A 133 1.79 2.30 -13.65
N GLY A 134 2.90 2.19 -12.90
CA GLY A 134 3.44 0.90 -12.48
C GLY A 134 2.41 0.07 -11.72
N ALA A 135 1.76 0.67 -10.72
CA ALA A 135 0.69 0.01 -9.95
C ALA A 135 -0.51 -0.38 -10.83
N LEU A 136 -0.87 0.43 -11.83
CA LEU A 136 -1.94 0.11 -12.77
C LEU A 136 -1.59 -1.11 -13.66
N VAL A 137 -0.34 -1.20 -14.13
CA VAL A 137 0.15 -2.38 -14.87
C VAL A 137 0.11 -3.62 -13.98
N PHE A 138 0.53 -3.52 -12.72
CA PHE A 138 0.41 -4.63 -11.77
C PHE A 138 -1.05 -5.03 -11.51
N ALA A 139 -1.98 -4.08 -11.41
CA ALA A 139 -3.40 -4.38 -11.29
C ALA A 139 -3.90 -5.22 -12.48
N ALA A 140 -3.52 -4.85 -13.71
CA ALA A 140 -3.86 -5.60 -14.92
C ALA A 140 -3.21 -7.00 -14.94
N LEU A 141 -1.95 -7.13 -14.52
CA LEU A 141 -1.27 -8.42 -14.39
C LEU A 141 -1.94 -9.34 -13.36
N MET A 142 -2.36 -8.81 -12.21
CA MET A 142 -3.08 -9.58 -11.20
C MET A 142 -4.43 -10.05 -11.73
N LEU A 143 -5.18 -9.18 -12.42
CA LEU A 143 -6.46 -9.55 -13.05
C LEU A 143 -6.25 -10.68 -14.07
N PHE A 144 -5.22 -10.55 -14.92
CA PHE A 144 -4.87 -11.56 -15.91
C PHE A 144 -4.45 -12.89 -15.25
N ALA A 145 -3.64 -12.84 -14.20
CA ALA A 145 -3.23 -14.02 -13.44
C ALA A 145 -4.43 -14.74 -12.81
N GLY A 146 -5.39 -13.99 -12.25
CA GLY A 146 -6.64 -14.54 -11.72
C GLY A 146 -7.46 -15.26 -12.78
N TRP A 147 -7.63 -14.65 -13.96
CA TRP A 147 -8.29 -15.28 -15.11
C TRP A 147 -7.52 -16.52 -15.58
N PHE A 148 -6.20 -16.42 -15.71
CA PHE A 148 -5.34 -17.49 -16.22
C PHE A 148 -5.37 -18.73 -15.32
N HIS A 149 -5.20 -18.55 -14.01
CA HIS A 149 -5.24 -19.62 -13.02
C HIS A 149 -6.65 -20.19 -12.76
N TYR A 150 -7.70 -19.56 -13.28
CA TYR A 150 -9.06 -20.10 -13.23
C TYR A 150 -9.43 -20.84 -14.54
N HIS A 151 -9.29 -20.17 -15.69
CA HIS A 151 -9.77 -20.68 -16.98
C HIS A 151 -8.77 -21.55 -17.74
N LYS A 152 -7.47 -21.32 -17.57
CA LYS A 152 -6.42 -21.97 -18.37
C LYS A 152 -5.67 -23.02 -17.56
N ALA A 153 -5.12 -22.61 -16.42
CA ALA A 153 -4.23 -23.39 -15.57
C ALA A 153 -4.77 -23.50 -14.12
N ALA A 154 -5.95 -24.11 -13.96
CA ALA A 154 -6.47 -24.42 -12.63
C ALA A 154 -5.55 -25.40 -11.90
N LEU A 155 -5.18 -25.03 -10.68
CA LEU A 155 -4.31 -25.80 -9.83
C LEU A 155 -5.08 -26.96 -9.20
N LYS A 156 -4.41 -28.10 -9.03
CA LYS A 156 -4.98 -29.28 -8.37
C LYS A 156 -4.98 -29.09 -6.85
N LEU A 157 -5.89 -29.76 -6.15
CA LEU A 157 -6.00 -29.69 -4.69
C LEU A 157 -4.68 -30.00 -3.96
N ALA A 158 -3.89 -30.96 -4.47
CA ALA A 158 -2.59 -31.32 -3.90
C ALA A 158 -1.60 -30.15 -3.85
N TRP A 159 -1.67 -29.19 -4.80
CA TRP A 159 -0.83 -27.99 -4.78
C TRP A 159 -1.22 -27.06 -3.62
N PHE A 160 -2.52 -26.90 -3.35
CA PHE A 160 -3.01 -26.08 -2.25
C PHE A 160 -2.72 -26.69 -0.87
N GLN A 161 -2.57 -28.01 -0.80
CA GLN A 161 -2.30 -28.74 0.44
C GLN A 161 -0.81 -28.86 0.77
N ASP A 162 0.09 -28.42 -0.12
CA ASP A 162 1.53 -28.37 0.15
C ASP A 162 1.88 -27.18 1.04
N VAL A 163 1.60 -27.35 2.33
CA VAL A 163 1.80 -26.32 3.36
C VAL A 163 3.29 -26.01 3.60
N GLU A 164 4.18 -26.97 3.37
CA GLU A 164 5.61 -26.79 3.57
C GLU A 164 6.19 -25.89 2.49
N SER A 165 5.87 -26.17 1.22
CA SER A 165 6.26 -25.30 0.11
C SER A 165 5.65 -23.91 0.26
N MET A 166 4.36 -23.83 0.60
CA MET A 166 3.69 -22.55 0.83
C MET A 166 4.41 -21.75 1.92
N LEU A 167 4.64 -22.32 3.10
CA LEU A 167 5.25 -21.61 4.22
C LEU A 167 6.67 -21.14 3.89
N ASN A 168 7.49 -22.00 3.26
CA ASN A 168 8.86 -21.65 2.88
C ASN A 168 8.90 -20.49 1.88
N HIS A 169 8.04 -20.51 0.85
CA HIS A 169 7.98 -19.43 -0.13
C HIS A 169 7.45 -18.13 0.47
N HIS A 170 6.49 -18.20 1.40
CA HIS A 170 5.97 -16.99 2.05
C HIS A 170 6.98 -16.40 3.05
N LEU A 171 7.63 -17.23 3.85
CA LEU A 171 8.55 -16.75 4.88
C LEU A 171 9.88 -16.28 4.27
N ALA A 172 10.56 -17.14 3.50
CA ALA A 172 11.86 -16.80 2.94
C ALA A 172 11.73 -15.89 1.71
N GLY A 173 10.78 -16.20 0.82
CA GLY A 173 10.55 -15.43 -0.39
C GLY A 173 9.81 -14.13 -0.10
N LEU A 174 8.52 -14.22 0.23
CA LEU A 174 7.63 -13.07 0.27
C LEU A 174 7.98 -12.08 1.41
N LEU A 175 8.31 -12.57 2.61
CA LEU A 175 8.69 -11.74 3.75
C LEU A 175 10.20 -11.47 3.78
N GLY A 176 11.03 -12.49 3.58
CA GLY A 176 12.49 -12.37 3.59
C GLY A 176 13.03 -11.49 2.46
N LEU A 177 12.78 -11.86 1.20
CA LEU A 177 13.24 -11.05 0.06
C LEU A 177 12.52 -9.70 -0.02
N GLY A 178 11.27 -9.63 0.44
CA GLY A 178 10.50 -8.38 0.54
C GLY A 178 11.16 -7.37 1.48
N SER A 179 11.47 -7.78 2.71
CA SER A 179 12.16 -6.93 3.69
C SER A 179 13.59 -6.58 3.26
N LEU A 180 14.30 -7.52 2.62
CA LEU A 180 15.65 -7.28 2.09
C LEU A 180 15.64 -6.21 0.98
N SER A 181 14.67 -6.29 0.08
CA SER A 181 14.51 -5.32 -1.01
C SER A 181 14.13 -3.93 -0.48
N TRP A 182 13.24 -3.87 0.52
CA TRP A 182 12.87 -2.61 1.18
C TRP A 182 14.02 -1.96 1.95
N ALA A 183 14.83 -2.76 2.65
CA ALA A 183 16.04 -2.27 3.32
C ALA A 183 17.06 -1.70 2.32
N GLY A 184 17.22 -2.36 1.16
CA GLY A 184 18.07 -1.88 0.07
C GLY A 184 17.60 -0.53 -0.47
N GLN A 185 16.29 -0.38 -0.74
CA GLN A 185 15.71 0.89 -1.15
C GLN A 185 15.97 1.98 -0.12
N SER A 186 15.67 1.74 1.15
CA SER A 186 15.78 2.74 2.23
C SER A 186 17.22 3.21 2.49
N SER A 187 18.21 2.37 2.22
CA SER A 187 19.63 2.68 2.50
C SER A 187 20.28 3.65 1.49
N THR A 188 19.54 4.11 0.47
CA THR A 188 20.08 4.92 -0.63
C THR A 188 19.68 6.41 -0.57
N TYR A 189 19.04 6.88 0.51
CA TYR A 189 18.49 8.23 0.60
C TYR A 189 19.22 9.12 1.62
N PRO A 190 20.11 10.02 1.17
CA PRO A 190 20.63 11.11 1.98
C PRO A 190 19.75 12.37 1.92
N LYS A 191 19.90 13.28 2.89
CA LYS A 191 18.92 14.34 3.24
C LYS A 191 18.81 15.54 2.27
N GLU A 192 19.58 15.61 1.19
CA GLU A 192 19.51 16.67 0.17
C GLU A 192 19.86 16.03 -1.19
N ILE A 193 18.93 16.00 -2.16
CA ILE A 193 18.87 14.89 -3.14
C ILE A 193 18.93 15.37 -4.61
N PRO A 194 20.11 15.23 -5.27
CA PRO A 194 20.19 14.80 -6.67
C PRO A 194 19.38 13.52 -6.91
N LEU A 195 18.87 13.29 -8.13
CA LEU A 195 17.88 12.22 -8.39
C LEU A 195 18.38 10.84 -7.92
N PRO A 196 17.50 9.92 -7.43
CA PRO A 196 17.92 8.65 -6.82
C PRO A 196 18.87 7.78 -7.66
N HIS A 197 18.79 7.86 -8.99
CA HIS A 197 19.69 7.14 -9.88
C HIS A 197 21.12 7.69 -9.87
N GLU A 198 21.32 8.97 -9.55
CA GLU A 198 22.64 9.61 -9.44
C GLU A 198 23.39 9.09 -8.21
N PHE A 199 22.70 8.82 -7.10
CA PHE A 199 23.30 8.18 -5.92
C PHE A 199 23.73 6.73 -6.19
N LEU A 200 22.94 5.98 -6.97
CA LEU A 200 23.28 4.60 -7.32
C LEU A 200 24.50 4.51 -8.24
N LEU A 201 24.63 5.46 -9.17
CA LEU A 201 25.70 5.46 -10.17
C LEU A 201 26.97 6.16 -9.68
N ASN A 202 26.82 7.21 -8.87
CA ASN A 202 27.94 7.99 -8.36
C ASN A 202 28.25 7.62 -6.91
N ARG A 203 29.16 6.66 -6.76
CA ARG A 203 29.65 6.21 -5.45
C ARG A 203 30.27 7.34 -4.63
N ASP A 204 30.81 8.38 -5.27
CA ASP A 204 31.46 9.49 -4.57
C ASP A 204 30.43 10.38 -3.85
N LEU A 205 29.20 10.48 -4.37
CA LEU A 205 28.10 11.17 -3.68
C LEU A 205 27.67 10.41 -2.42
N LEU A 206 27.53 9.09 -2.52
CA LEU A 206 27.24 8.25 -1.34
C LEU A 206 28.38 8.26 -0.33
N ALA A 207 29.64 8.24 -0.79
CA ALA A 207 30.82 8.27 0.08
C ALA A 207 30.99 9.60 0.84
N GLN A 208 30.48 10.71 0.30
CA GLN A 208 30.47 12.00 1.01
C GLN A 208 29.52 12.00 2.22
N LEU A 209 28.42 11.26 2.12
CA LEU A 209 27.40 11.18 3.18
C LEU A 209 27.67 10.03 4.15
N TYR A 210 28.13 8.91 3.62
CA TYR A 210 28.48 7.69 4.36
C TYR A 210 29.87 7.21 3.92
N PRO A 211 30.95 7.64 4.59
CA PRO A 211 32.33 7.28 4.25
C PRO A 211 32.57 5.77 4.08
N SER A 212 31.82 4.95 4.81
CA SER A 212 31.82 3.49 4.72
C SER A 212 31.51 2.94 3.32
N PHE A 213 30.78 3.66 2.45
CA PHE A 213 30.47 3.24 1.08
C PHE A 213 31.69 3.28 0.13
N ALA A 214 32.76 4.00 0.47
CA ALA A 214 33.99 4.03 -0.32
C ALA A 214 34.66 2.63 -0.41
N GLU A 215 34.51 1.81 0.63
CA GLU A 215 35.06 0.45 0.71
C GLU A 215 34.20 -0.60 -0.03
N GLY A 216 33.02 -0.21 -0.51
CA GLY A 216 32.08 -1.07 -1.24
C GLY A 216 31.63 -2.28 -0.41
N ALA A 217 31.42 -3.42 -1.07
CA ALA A 217 30.95 -4.66 -0.42
C ALA A 217 32.06 -5.48 0.27
N THR A 218 33.31 -4.98 0.31
CA THR A 218 34.45 -5.69 0.89
C THR A 218 34.24 -6.00 2.39
N PRO A 219 33.77 -5.07 3.24
CA PRO A 219 33.51 -5.34 4.66
C PRO A 219 32.39 -6.36 4.88
N LEU A 220 31.42 -6.43 3.97
CA LEU A 220 30.34 -7.43 4.03
C LEU A 220 30.89 -8.84 3.83
N ARG A 221 31.74 -9.03 2.81
CA ARG A 221 32.35 -10.33 2.50
C ARG A 221 33.38 -10.76 3.54
N ALA A 222 34.09 -9.79 4.14
CA ALA A 222 35.07 -10.03 5.20
C ALA A 222 34.44 -10.21 6.60
N LEU A 223 33.10 -10.18 6.72
CA LEU A 223 32.36 -10.25 7.98
C LEU A 223 32.71 -9.15 9.00
N ASN A 224 33.24 -8.01 8.53
CA ASN A 224 33.52 -6.86 9.37
C ASN A 224 32.35 -5.85 9.32
N TRP A 225 31.23 -6.22 9.94
CA TRP A 225 29.98 -5.45 9.88
C TRP A 225 30.00 -4.14 10.68
N SER A 226 30.99 -3.97 11.56
CA SER A 226 31.14 -2.74 12.38
C SER A 226 31.28 -1.46 11.55
N LYS A 227 31.78 -1.60 10.31
CA LYS A 227 31.97 -0.48 9.38
C LYS A 227 30.68 0.11 8.81
N TYR A 228 29.54 -0.59 8.92
CA TYR A 228 28.25 -0.11 8.42
C TYR A 228 27.41 0.62 9.47
N SER A 229 27.99 0.94 10.63
CA SER A 229 27.30 1.57 11.76
C SER A 229 26.76 2.98 11.49
N GLU A 230 27.19 3.62 10.40
CA GLU A 230 26.73 4.96 9.99
C GLU A 230 25.30 4.96 9.42
N PHE A 231 24.89 3.89 8.72
CA PHE A 231 23.55 3.78 8.14
C PHE A 231 22.74 2.61 8.74
N LEU A 232 23.40 1.54 9.21
CA LEU A 232 22.77 0.49 10.02
C LEU A 232 22.90 0.82 11.50
N THR A 233 22.16 1.84 11.93
CA THR A 233 22.19 2.34 13.31
C THR A 233 21.22 1.58 14.22
N PHE A 234 21.52 1.53 15.51
CA PHE A 234 20.60 1.09 16.55
C PHE A 234 20.23 2.27 17.47
N CYS A 235 19.92 3.41 16.85
CA CYS A 235 19.43 4.59 17.55
C CYS A 235 17.95 4.36 17.90
N ARG A 236 17.64 4.15 19.19
CA ARG A 236 16.26 3.96 19.67
C ARG A 236 15.47 5.27 19.84
N VAL A 237 16.01 6.39 19.38
CA VAL A 237 15.47 7.74 19.63
C VAL A 237 15.01 8.34 18.31
N PHE A 238 13.82 8.95 18.32
CA PHE A 238 13.31 9.76 17.22
C PHE A 238 14.31 10.87 16.86
N ASP A 239 14.45 11.18 15.57
CA ASP A 239 15.28 12.29 15.09
C ASP A 239 14.83 13.58 15.82
N LEU A 240 15.71 14.17 16.65
CA LEU A 240 15.35 15.25 17.59
C LEU A 240 14.80 16.49 16.86
N ALA A 241 15.18 16.72 15.61
CA ALA A 241 14.66 17.79 14.76
C ALA A 241 13.17 17.62 14.38
N ILE A 242 12.62 16.41 14.48
CA ILE A 242 11.18 16.14 14.27
C ILE A 242 10.41 16.37 15.56
N LEU A 243 11.03 16.15 16.72
CA LEU A 243 10.40 16.30 18.03
C LEU A 243 10.15 17.76 18.39
N ASP A 244 11.07 18.68 18.10
CA ASP A 244 10.85 20.11 18.41
C ASP A 244 9.62 20.65 17.64
N ASN A 245 9.52 20.33 16.34
CA ASN A 245 8.37 20.74 15.52
C ASN A 245 7.06 20.02 15.92
N CYS A 246 7.14 18.73 16.24
CA CYS A 246 5.98 17.92 16.61
C CYS A 246 5.47 18.24 18.03
N PHE A 247 6.36 18.63 18.96
CA PHE A 247 6.00 19.08 20.30
C PHE A 247 5.38 20.47 20.29
N ASP A 248 5.85 21.37 19.42
CA ASP A 248 5.21 22.67 19.19
C ASP A 248 3.82 22.52 18.56
N GLU A 249 3.66 21.66 17.55
CA GLU A 249 2.36 21.30 16.97
C GLU A 249 1.43 20.65 18.00
N LEU A 250 1.92 19.66 18.77
CA LEU A 250 1.14 19.00 19.82
C LEU A 250 0.76 19.99 20.93
N SER A 251 1.60 20.96 21.29
CA SER A 251 1.27 21.99 22.28
C SER A 251 0.18 22.95 21.76
N SER A 252 0.23 23.29 20.46
CA SER A 252 -0.78 24.15 19.81
C SER A 252 -2.13 23.42 19.66
N LEU A 253 -2.10 22.12 19.34
CA LEU A 253 -3.26 21.24 19.29
C LEU A 253 -3.84 20.99 20.68
N ASN A 254 -3.03 20.87 21.72
CA ASN A 254 -3.50 20.70 23.11
C ASN A 254 -4.24 21.92 23.65
N LYS A 255 -3.97 23.11 23.09
CA LYS A 255 -4.70 24.34 23.42
C LYS A 255 -6.06 24.40 22.72
N LYS A 256 -6.19 23.80 21.54
CA LYS A 256 -7.43 23.81 20.72
C LYS A 256 -8.33 22.60 20.97
N LYS A 257 -7.79 21.45 21.38
CA LYS A 257 -8.53 20.20 21.64
C LYS A 257 -8.98 19.97 23.09
N ARG A 258 -8.76 20.93 24.00
CA ARG A 258 -9.31 20.83 25.37
C ARG A 258 -10.83 21.03 25.44
N GLU A 259 -11.51 21.22 24.30
CA GLU A 259 -12.98 21.31 24.20
C GLU A 259 -13.66 20.15 23.48
N GLU A 260 -12.94 19.22 22.82
CA GLU A 260 -13.57 18.09 22.13
C GLU A 260 -12.98 16.76 22.59
N LYS A 261 -13.68 16.18 23.56
CA LYS A 261 -13.43 14.87 24.15
C LYS A 261 -14.05 13.77 23.26
N GLU A 262 -13.38 12.62 23.26
CA GLU A 262 -13.92 11.27 23.01
C GLU A 262 -14.25 10.90 21.54
N LEU A 263 -13.30 10.25 20.84
CA LEU A 263 -13.50 8.98 20.09
C LEU A 263 -12.28 8.63 19.22
N GLY A 264 -11.66 7.47 19.47
CA GLY A 264 -11.13 6.64 18.37
C GLY A 264 -9.62 6.60 18.04
N MET A 265 -8.70 7.02 18.92
CA MET A 265 -7.26 6.99 18.59
C MET A 265 -6.51 5.66 18.84
N GLY A 266 -7.14 4.65 19.45
CA GLY A 266 -6.45 3.42 19.85
C GLY A 266 -6.25 2.34 18.76
N ALA A 267 -7.00 2.38 17.66
CA ALA A 267 -7.02 1.29 16.67
C ALA A 267 -6.23 1.58 15.38
N TRP A 268 -5.86 2.83 15.13
CA TRP A 268 -5.26 3.27 13.85
C TRP A 268 -3.74 3.10 13.78
N LEU A 269 -3.03 3.15 14.91
CA LEU A 269 -1.56 3.06 14.91
C LEU A 269 -1.05 1.64 14.58
N LEU A 270 -1.81 0.60 14.90
CA LEU A 270 -1.46 -0.80 14.59
C LEU A 270 -1.80 -1.18 13.14
N ALA A 271 -2.79 -0.52 12.51
CA ALA A 271 -3.09 -0.67 11.09
C ALA A 271 -2.05 0.04 10.19
N TYR A 272 -1.50 1.17 10.67
CA TYR A 272 -0.59 2.00 9.88
C TYR A 272 0.81 1.39 9.70
N GLN A 273 1.33 0.63 10.68
CA GLN A 273 2.58 -0.13 10.51
C GLN A 273 2.39 -1.43 9.71
N ALA A 274 1.17 -2.00 9.71
CA ALA A 274 0.86 -3.18 8.91
C ALA A 274 0.79 -2.86 7.41
N ILE A 275 0.29 -1.70 7.00
CA ILE A 275 0.03 -1.38 5.58
C ILE A 275 1.29 -1.02 4.79
N LEU A 276 2.32 -0.41 5.40
CA LEU A 276 3.55 -0.04 4.69
C LEU A 276 4.54 -1.19 4.50
N ALA A 277 4.43 -2.25 5.29
CA ALA A 277 5.21 -3.48 5.13
C ALA A 277 4.46 -4.60 4.37
N SER A 278 3.25 -4.34 3.85
CA SER A 278 2.34 -5.42 3.40
C SER A 278 1.69 -5.26 2.03
N SER A 279 2.50 -5.04 0.99
CA SER A 279 2.16 -5.69 -0.29
C SER A 279 2.29 -7.23 -0.23
N SER A 280 2.84 -7.75 0.86
CA SER A 280 3.08 -9.18 1.15
C SER A 280 2.21 -9.75 2.29
N SER A 281 2.03 -9.01 3.38
CA SER A 281 1.41 -9.53 4.61
C SER A 281 -0.13 -9.46 4.63
N SER A 282 -0.73 -8.69 3.72
CA SER A 282 -2.20 -8.57 3.58
C SER A 282 -2.84 -9.91 3.17
N ILE A 283 -2.10 -10.75 2.44
CA ILE A 283 -2.52 -12.10 2.07
C ILE A 283 -2.52 -13.03 3.29
N ILE A 284 -1.54 -12.91 4.20
CA ILE A 284 -1.43 -13.76 5.39
C ILE A 284 -2.46 -13.38 6.47
N ILE A 285 -2.76 -12.09 6.64
CA ILE A 285 -3.81 -11.66 7.58
C ILE A 285 -5.20 -12.07 7.07
N LEU A 286 -5.47 -11.99 5.77
CA LEU A 286 -6.68 -12.56 5.18
C LEU A 286 -6.72 -14.09 5.38
N TYR A 287 -5.62 -14.79 5.12
CA TYR A 287 -5.54 -16.25 5.21
C TYR A 287 -5.66 -16.78 6.64
N LEU A 288 -5.05 -16.13 7.63
CA LEU A 288 -5.17 -16.48 9.05
C LEU A 288 -6.58 -16.16 9.61
N THR A 289 -7.22 -15.10 9.12
CA THR A 289 -8.61 -14.77 9.48
C THR A 289 -9.58 -15.79 8.89
N LEU A 290 -9.34 -16.26 7.66
CA LEU A 290 -10.13 -17.31 7.01
C LEU A 290 -9.90 -18.70 7.63
N TYR A 291 -8.68 -19.05 8.04
CA TYR A 291 -8.40 -20.31 8.72
C TYR A 291 -9.08 -20.38 10.10
N LYS A 292 -9.13 -19.25 10.82
CA LYS A 292 -9.85 -19.16 12.10
C LYS A 292 -11.36 -19.35 11.93
N ASN A 293 -11.95 -18.83 10.86
CA ASN A 293 -13.38 -19.02 10.55
C ASN A 293 -13.69 -20.44 10.04
N TYR A 294 -12.80 -21.05 9.26
CA TYR A 294 -12.95 -22.44 8.80
C TYR A 294 -12.86 -23.44 9.95
N SER A 295 -11.97 -23.20 10.92
CA SER A 295 -11.85 -24.03 12.14
C SER A 295 -13.00 -23.87 13.14
N LEU A 296 -13.80 -22.80 13.05
CA LEU A 296 -14.97 -22.57 13.91
C LEU A 296 -16.28 -23.09 13.30
N SER A 297 -16.26 -23.54 12.03
CA SER A 297 -17.42 -24.11 11.33
C SER A 297 -17.43 -25.65 11.26
N LYS A 298 -16.45 -26.29 11.92
CA LYS A 298 -16.44 -27.74 12.23
C LYS A 298 -16.62 -27.94 13.72
#